data_AF-A0A3Q8RND6-F1
#
_entry.id   AF-A0A3Q8RND6-F1
#
_cell.length_a   1.000
_cell.length_b   1.000
_cell.length_c   1.000
_cell.angle_alpha   90.00
_cell.angle_beta   90.00
_cell.angle_gamma   90.00
#
_symmetry.space_group_name_H-M   'P 1'
#
loop_
_entity.id
_entity.type
_entity.pdbx_description
1 polymer ?
#
loop_
_entity_poly.entity_id
_entity_poly.type
_entity_poly.pdbx_seq_one_letter_code
_entity_poly.pdbx_strand_id
1 'polypeptide(L)'
;MKNNFLDLIKNGFNGLDWKSIKVIFDVTNGSIGYESIQYVTSQNQIEEHWIPFKKIKEVIDFIRELYNSKKETNEKFNKVEVNFILNGKSTVRYYLDDVEELKNKIDTANVFFQWLNETMMNRIFEYEKENNLLISNYDEDGDFIDYKESWDSGVFTFKIVNKTVDYSIKLTKDNVSRNLSMPLPEYLIKGLLEHYQITNKELKEEWKPWNKLVINSLHNSIPYEEWEQYVFYTYEEI
;
A
#
# COMPACT_ATOMS: atom_id res chain seq x y z
N MET A 1 15.59 15.77 -24.19
CA MET A 1 14.47 15.04 -23.56
C MET A 1 13.27 15.92 -23.16
N LYS A 2 13.42 17.12 -22.57
CA LYS A 2 12.27 17.98 -22.19
C LYS A 2 11.25 18.28 -23.30
N ASN A 3 11.70 18.46 -24.54
CA ASN A 3 10.79 18.76 -25.66
C ASN A 3 9.90 17.56 -26.06
N ASN A 4 10.32 16.32 -25.80
CA ASN A 4 9.53 15.13 -26.17
C ASN A 4 8.36 14.88 -25.19
N PHE A 5 8.54 15.21 -23.90
CA PHE A 5 7.53 15.01 -22.85
C PHE A 5 6.21 15.75 -23.12
N LEU A 6 6.30 17.05 -23.44
CA LEU A 6 5.14 17.91 -23.67
C LEU A 6 4.44 17.56 -24.98
N ASP A 7 5.21 17.25 -26.02
CA ASP A 7 4.68 16.93 -27.34
C ASP A 7 3.89 15.62 -27.32
N LEU A 8 4.35 14.60 -26.59
CA LEU A 8 3.64 13.32 -26.44
C LEU A 8 2.27 13.49 -25.77
N ILE A 9 2.16 14.30 -24.72
CA ILE A 9 0.88 14.59 -24.07
C ILE A 9 -0.01 15.39 -25.02
N LYS A 10 0.51 16.44 -25.65
CA LYS A 10 -0.24 17.31 -26.58
C LYS A 10 -0.79 16.52 -27.76
N ASN A 11 -0.02 15.58 -28.32
CA ASN A 11 -0.45 14.71 -29.41
C ASN A 11 -1.66 13.84 -29.05
N GLY A 12 -1.88 13.57 -27.76
CA GLY A 12 -3.08 12.89 -27.27
C GLY A 12 -4.37 13.65 -27.56
N PHE A 13 -4.31 14.96 -27.81
CA PHE A 13 -5.44 15.84 -28.11
C PHE A 13 -5.53 16.24 -29.59
N ASN A 14 -4.76 15.57 -30.47
CA ASN A 14 -4.82 15.87 -31.91
C ASN A 14 -6.21 15.60 -32.47
N GLY A 15 -6.76 16.58 -33.20
CA GLY A 15 -8.10 16.53 -33.79
C GLY A 15 -9.22 17.02 -32.88
N LEU A 16 -8.92 17.39 -31.62
CA LEU A 16 -9.88 18.02 -30.72
C LEU A 16 -9.84 19.55 -30.87
N ASP A 17 -10.99 20.20 -30.67
CA ASP A 17 -11.09 21.65 -30.59
C ASP A 17 -10.81 22.11 -29.15
N TRP A 18 -9.59 22.57 -28.88
CA TRP A 18 -9.16 22.99 -27.55
C TRP A 18 -8.47 24.36 -27.54
N LYS A 19 -8.77 25.15 -26.51
CA LYS A 19 -8.10 26.40 -26.12
C LYS A 19 -7.02 26.18 -25.07
N SER A 20 -7.27 25.27 -24.14
CA SER A 20 -6.28 24.88 -23.13
C SER A 20 -6.48 23.43 -22.71
N ILE A 21 -5.40 22.79 -22.27
CA ILE A 21 -5.39 21.42 -21.77
C ILE A 21 -4.78 21.44 -20.37
N LYS A 22 -5.35 20.65 -19.46
CA LYS A 22 -4.82 20.36 -18.13
C LYS A 22 -4.77 18.84 -17.93
N VAL A 23 -3.59 18.31 -17.63
CA VAL A 23 -3.40 16.90 -17.28
C VAL A 23 -2.73 16.84 -15.93
N ILE A 24 -3.33 16.12 -14.99
CA ILE A 24 -2.76 15.89 -13.66
C ILE A 24 -2.53 14.40 -13.46
N PHE A 25 -1.31 14.05 -13.07
CA PHE A 25 -0.93 12.69 -12.72
C PHE A 25 -0.78 12.54 -11.21
N ASP A 26 -1.27 11.42 -10.70
CA ASP A 26 -0.96 10.92 -9.37
C ASP A 26 0.27 10.04 -9.43
N VAL A 27 1.19 10.24 -8.49
CA VAL A 27 2.45 9.52 -8.43
C VAL A 27 2.62 8.94 -7.03
N THR A 28 2.75 7.62 -6.98
CA THR A 28 3.04 6.87 -5.75
C THR A 28 4.31 6.03 -5.92
N ASN A 29 4.76 5.37 -4.85
CA ASN A 29 5.87 4.43 -4.91
C ASN A 29 5.62 3.23 -5.86
N GLY A 30 4.35 2.86 -6.10
CA GLY A 30 4.00 1.68 -6.89
C GLY A 30 3.33 1.99 -8.23
N SER A 31 2.78 3.18 -8.42
CA SER A 31 1.93 3.50 -9.58
C SER A 31 2.05 4.95 -10.02
N ILE A 32 1.73 5.18 -11.30
CA ILE A 32 1.46 6.51 -11.86
C ILE A 32 0.09 6.42 -12.53
N GLY A 33 -0.84 7.25 -12.06
CA GLY A 33 -2.23 7.33 -12.52
C GLY A 33 -2.54 8.69 -13.13
N TYR A 34 -3.65 8.81 -13.86
CA TYR A 34 -4.25 10.11 -14.08
C TYR A 34 -5.18 10.42 -12.91
N GLU A 35 -5.02 11.59 -12.32
CA GLU A 35 -6.05 12.19 -11.49
C GLU A 35 -7.13 12.80 -12.38
N SER A 36 -6.71 13.59 -13.38
CA SER A 36 -7.61 14.24 -14.32
C SER A 36 -6.95 14.52 -15.67
N ILE A 37 -7.76 14.52 -16.71
CA ILE A 37 -7.39 14.91 -18.06
C ILE A 37 -8.53 15.74 -18.62
N GLN A 38 -8.33 17.05 -18.69
CA GLN A 38 -9.37 18.00 -19.08
C GLN A 38 -8.86 18.95 -20.15
N TYR A 39 -9.76 19.42 -21.01
CA TYR A 39 -9.49 20.51 -21.93
C TYR A 39 -10.67 21.47 -22.01
N VAL A 40 -10.38 22.72 -22.40
CA VAL A 40 -11.38 23.77 -22.59
C VAL A 40 -11.62 23.94 -24.08
N THR A 41 -12.86 23.85 -24.54
CA THR A 41 -13.23 24.00 -25.97
C THR A 41 -13.22 25.45 -26.44
N SER A 42 -13.36 25.69 -27.74
CA SER A 42 -13.50 27.06 -28.27
C SER A 42 -14.76 27.78 -27.74
N GLN A 43 -15.78 27.05 -27.30
CA GLN A 43 -16.99 27.57 -26.66
C GLN A 43 -16.86 27.75 -25.14
N ASN A 44 -15.65 27.60 -24.58
CA ASN A 44 -15.34 27.67 -23.14
C ASN A 44 -16.05 26.59 -22.30
N GLN A 45 -16.28 25.41 -22.87
CA GLN A 45 -16.76 24.24 -22.13
C GLN A 45 -15.58 23.41 -21.63
N ILE A 46 -15.69 22.83 -20.44
CA ILE A 46 -14.69 21.90 -19.92
C ILE A 46 -15.12 20.50 -20.32
N GLU A 47 -14.24 19.78 -21.00
CA GLU A 47 -14.46 18.39 -21.42
C GLU A 47 -13.35 17.50 -20.85
N GLU A 48 -13.71 16.26 -20.57
CA GLU A 48 -12.78 15.21 -20.18
C GLU A 48 -12.28 14.46 -21.42
N HIS A 49 -11.03 14.02 -21.36
CA HIS A 49 -10.45 13.21 -22.43
C HIS A 49 -9.70 12.03 -21.83
N TRP A 50 -9.48 10.97 -22.62
CA TRP A 50 -8.66 9.85 -22.19
C TRP A 50 -7.50 9.62 -23.15
N ILE A 51 -6.28 9.59 -22.60
CA ILE A 51 -5.08 9.25 -23.37
C ILE A 51 -4.57 7.88 -22.89
N PRO A 52 -4.60 6.84 -23.73
CA PRO A 52 -4.06 5.53 -23.35
C PRO A 52 -2.59 5.63 -22.93
N PHE A 53 -2.24 5.03 -21.78
CA PHE A 53 -0.86 5.03 -21.27
C PHE A 53 0.18 4.51 -22.28
N LYS A 54 -0.19 3.57 -23.15
CA LYS A 54 0.70 3.10 -24.23
C LYS A 54 1.18 4.23 -25.15
N LYS A 55 0.37 5.27 -25.38
CA LYS A 55 0.72 6.44 -26.21
C LYS A 55 1.66 7.41 -25.50
N ILE A 56 1.70 7.38 -24.17
CA ILE A 56 2.51 8.28 -23.35
C ILE A 56 3.49 7.50 -22.47
N LYS A 57 3.87 6.29 -22.86
CA LYS A 57 4.74 5.43 -22.04
C LYS A 57 6.03 6.14 -21.62
N GLU A 58 6.68 6.81 -22.57
CA GLU A 58 7.92 7.57 -22.32
C GLU A 58 7.72 8.70 -21.30
N VAL A 59 6.53 9.33 -21.28
CA VAL A 59 6.15 10.36 -20.30
C VAL A 59 6.06 9.73 -18.90
N ILE A 60 5.37 8.59 -18.79
CA ILE A 60 5.21 7.86 -17.53
C ILE A 60 6.57 7.37 -17.00
N ASP A 61 7.41 6.83 -17.87
CA ASP A 61 8.74 6.34 -17.50
C ASP A 61 9.63 7.50 -17.02
N PHE A 62 9.59 8.66 -17.69
CA PHE A 62 10.29 9.87 -17.24
C PHE A 62 9.81 10.37 -15.87
N ILE A 63 8.49 10.43 -15.64
CA ILE A 63 7.93 10.83 -14.34
C ILE A 63 8.41 9.86 -13.25
N ARG A 64 8.41 8.55 -13.53
CA ARG A 64 8.85 7.51 -12.58
C ARG A 64 10.31 7.66 -12.19
N GLU A 65 11.19 7.85 -13.17
CA GLU A 65 12.61 8.08 -12.93
C GLU A 65 12.84 9.33 -12.09
N LEU A 66 12.16 10.44 -12.43
CA LEU A 66 12.27 11.69 -11.70
C LEU A 66 11.77 11.53 -10.27
N TYR A 67 10.62 10.88 -10.07
CA TYR A 67 10.05 10.62 -8.75
C TYR A 67 11.02 9.79 -7.89
N ASN A 68 11.53 8.68 -8.43
CA ASN A 68 12.48 7.83 -7.72
C ASN A 68 13.77 8.56 -7.32
N SER A 69 14.21 9.53 -8.12
CA SER A 69 15.39 10.34 -7.78
C SER A 69 15.12 11.39 -6.68
N LYS A 70 13.86 11.75 -6.44
CA LYS A 70 13.47 12.85 -5.53
C LYS A 70 12.70 12.44 -4.28
N LYS A 71 12.11 11.24 -4.24
CA LYS A 71 11.17 10.81 -3.19
C LYS A 71 11.72 10.87 -1.76
N GLU A 72 13.04 10.73 -1.58
CA GLU A 72 13.73 10.82 -0.28
C GLU A 72 14.35 12.20 -0.01
N THR A 73 13.97 13.22 -0.79
CA THR A 73 14.56 14.57 -0.72
C THR A 73 13.50 15.62 -0.41
N ASN A 74 13.93 16.85 -0.10
CA ASN A 74 13.02 17.98 0.06
C ASN A 74 12.32 18.39 -1.24
N GLU A 75 12.68 17.80 -2.39
CA GLU A 75 12.03 18.03 -3.68
C GLU A 75 11.02 16.92 -4.04
N LYS A 76 10.59 16.10 -3.09
CA LYS A 76 9.57 15.08 -3.29
C LYS A 76 8.26 15.69 -3.83
N PHE A 77 7.54 14.91 -4.62
CA PHE A 77 6.26 15.28 -5.21
C PHE A 77 5.39 14.02 -5.34
N ASN A 78 4.08 14.18 -5.26
CA ASN A 78 3.09 13.14 -5.57
C ASN A 78 2.15 13.56 -6.71
N LYS A 79 2.29 14.79 -7.21
CA LYS A 79 1.51 15.33 -8.34
C LYS A 79 2.41 15.84 -9.46
N VAL A 80 1.99 15.58 -10.70
CA VAL A 80 2.54 16.23 -11.89
C VAL A 80 1.42 16.89 -12.67
N GLU A 81 1.44 18.22 -12.74
CA GLU A 81 0.47 19.00 -13.51
C GLU A 81 1.11 19.52 -14.80
N VAL A 82 0.46 19.24 -15.93
CA VAL A 82 0.86 19.69 -17.25
C VAL A 82 -0.25 20.55 -17.81
N ASN A 83 0.06 21.82 -18.11
CA ASN A 83 -0.87 22.74 -18.75
C ASN A 83 -0.37 23.13 -20.14
N PHE A 84 -1.30 23.19 -21.10
CA PHE A 84 -1.09 23.75 -22.42
C PHE A 84 -2.11 24.86 -22.66
N ILE A 85 -1.66 25.93 -23.29
CA ILE A 85 -2.51 27.02 -23.76
C ILE A 85 -2.28 27.13 -25.26
N LEU A 86 -3.36 27.20 -26.05
CA LEU A 86 -3.29 27.35 -27.49
C LEU A 86 -2.55 28.64 -27.83
N ASN A 87 -1.48 28.53 -28.62
CA ASN A 87 -0.56 29.64 -28.94
C ASN A 87 0.12 30.30 -27.72
N GLY A 88 0.03 29.68 -26.55
CA GLY A 88 0.64 30.15 -25.31
C GLY A 88 1.81 29.28 -24.86
N LYS A 89 2.31 29.57 -23.66
CA LYS A 89 3.39 28.80 -23.03
C LYS A 89 2.82 27.57 -22.32
N SER A 90 3.39 26.41 -22.59
CA SER A 90 3.11 25.19 -21.81
C SER A 90 3.90 25.20 -20.49
N THR A 91 3.32 24.64 -19.44
CA THR A 91 3.96 24.53 -18.13
C THR A 91 3.90 23.11 -17.58
N VAL A 92 4.94 22.72 -16.84
CA VAL A 92 4.96 21.49 -16.05
C VAL A 92 5.28 21.87 -14.62
N ARG A 93 4.45 21.43 -13.68
CA ARG A 93 4.64 21.64 -12.24
C ARG A 93 4.70 20.29 -11.54
N TYR A 94 5.73 20.12 -10.71
CA TYR A 94 5.87 19.01 -9.78
C TYR A 94 5.59 19.59 -8.39
N TYR A 95 4.65 19.00 -7.66
CA TYR A 95 4.34 19.48 -6.32
C TYR A 95 3.90 18.34 -5.42
N LEU A 96 4.06 18.59 -4.13
CA LEU A 96 3.57 17.74 -3.08
C LEU A 96 2.19 18.25 -2.65
N ASP A 97 1.20 17.38 -2.76
CA ASP A 97 -0.09 17.51 -2.11
C ASP A 97 0.01 16.84 -0.73
N ASP A 98 0.32 17.65 0.29
CA ASP A 98 0.48 17.19 1.66
C ASP A 98 -0.81 16.60 2.25
N VAL A 99 -1.98 17.07 1.80
CA VAL A 99 -3.28 16.59 2.27
C VAL A 99 -3.51 15.17 1.77
N GLU A 100 -3.25 14.94 0.49
CA GLU A 100 -3.34 13.60 -0.08
C GLU A 100 -2.27 12.66 0.48
N GLU A 101 -1.03 13.13 0.69
CA GLU A 101 0.01 12.33 1.32
C GLU A 101 -0.40 11.89 2.73
N LEU A 102 -0.96 12.81 3.53
CA LEU A 102 -1.47 12.51 4.86
C LEU A 102 -2.60 11.47 4.79
N LYS A 103 -3.58 11.68 3.91
CA LYS A 103 -4.69 10.74 3.72
C LYS A 103 -4.20 9.34 3.35
N ASN A 104 -3.29 9.23 2.38
CA ASN A 104 -2.74 7.95 1.94
C ASN A 104 -2.01 7.22 3.06
N LYS A 105 -1.30 7.95 3.94
CA LYS A 105 -0.65 7.37 5.12
C LYS A 105 -1.68 6.85 6.13
N ILE A 106 -2.74 7.62 6.40
CA ILE A 106 -3.84 7.21 7.29
C ILE A 106 -4.53 5.96 6.73
N ASP A 107 -4.90 5.97 5.45
CA ASP A 107 -5.59 4.86 4.79
C ASP A 107 -4.74 3.59 4.83
N THR A 108 -3.43 3.71 4.59
CA THR A 108 -2.47 2.59 4.68
C THR A 108 -2.34 2.07 6.12
N ALA A 109 -2.22 2.97 7.11
CA ALA A 109 -2.10 2.60 8.52
C ALA A 109 -3.36 1.87 9.03
N ASN A 110 -4.54 2.30 8.57
CA ASN A 110 -5.82 1.71 8.94
C ASN A 110 -5.99 0.26 8.47
N VAL A 111 -5.32 -0.15 7.39
CA VAL A 111 -5.43 -1.53 6.85
C VAL A 111 -4.20 -2.39 7.11
N PHE A 112 -3.16 -1.83 7.75
CA PHE A 112 -1.90 -2.54 7.99
C PHE A 112 -2.08 -3.86 8.74
N PHE A 113 -2.98 -3.90 9.74
CA PHE A 113 -3.25 -5.10 10.52
C PHE A 113 -3.84 -6.24 9.67
N GLN A 114 -4.62 -5.92 8.63
CA GLN A 114 -5.22 -6.93 7.75
C GLN A 114 -4.14 -7.61 6.93
N TRP A 115 -3.31 -6.80 6.27
CA TRP A 115 -2.15 -7.30 5.54
C TRP A 115 -1.25 -8.17 6.43
N LEU A 116 -0.97 -7.72 7.66
CA LEU A 116 -0.16 -8.47 8.60
C LEU A 116 -0.83 -9.79 9.01
N ASN A 117 -2.13 -9.77 9.34
CA ASN A 117 -2.89 -10.96 9.71
C ASN A 117 -2.90 -12.01 8.59
N GLU A 118 -3.26 -11.61 7.37
CA GLU A 118 -3.29 -12.50 6.19
C GLU A 118 -1.90 -13.06 5.88
N THR A 119 -0.88 -12.22 5.95
CA THR A 119 0.50 -12.67 5.71
C THR A 119 0.95 -13.68 6.78
N MET A 120 0.57 -13.47 8.05
CA MET A 120 0.88 -14.40 9.13
C MET A 120 0.17 -15.73 8.96
N MET A 121 -1.13 -15.73 8.63
CA MET A 121 -1.89 -16.96 8.36
C MET A 121 -1.25 -17.81 7.28
N ASN A 122 -0.95 -17.21 6.12
CA ASN A 122 -0.32 -17.90 5.00
C ASN A 122 1.05 -18.47 5.39
N ARG A 123 1.83 -17.71 6.16
CA ARG A 123 3.16 -18.16 6.61
C ARG A 123 3.11 -19.27 7.62
N ILE A 124 2.18 -19.22 8.56
CA ILE A 124 1.97 -20.29 9.54
C ILE A 124 1.65 -21.58 8.79
N PHE A 125 0.75 -21.52 7.81
CA PHE A 125 0.41 -22.69 6.99
C PHE A 125 1.63 -23.29 6.28
N GLU A 126 2.39 -22.47 5.52
CA GLU A 126 3.57 -22.97 4.81
C GLU A 126 4.65 -23.48 5.77
N TYR A 127 4.90 -22.78 6.87
CA TYR A 127 5.86 -23.23 7.89
C TYR A 127 5.44 -24.57 8.50
N GLU A 128 4.17 -24.74 8.86
CA GLU A 128 3.69 -25.97 9.45
C GLU A 128 3.71 -27.14 8.46
N LYS A 129 3.44 -26.86 7.19
CA LYS A 129 3.59 -27.83 6.10
C LYS A 129 5.04 -28.29 5.95
N GLU A 130 5.98 -27.35 5.85
CA GLU A 130 7.41 -27.65 5.70
C GLU A 130 8.00 -28.39 6.90
N ASN A 131 7.40 -28.23 8.09
CA ASN A 131 7.84 -28.86 9.33
C ASN A 131 7.01 -30.09 9.73
N ASN A 132 6.15 -30.62 8.83
CA ASN A 132 5.30 -31.80 9.06
C ASN A 132 4.39 -31.66 10.30
N LEU A 133 3.90 -30.46 10.57
CA LEU A 133 2.97 -30.16 11.66
C LEU A 133 1.50 -30.23 11.21
N LEU A 134 1.25 -30.24 9.89
CA LEU A 134 -0.08 -30.40 9.31
C LEU A 134 -0.43 -31.88 9.11
N ILE A 135 -1.71 -32.19 9.27
CA ILE A 135 -2.25 -33.53 9.01
C ILE A 135 -2.79 -33.57 7.58
N SER A 136 -2.22 -34.42 6.72
CA SER A 136 -2.72 -34.63 5.36
C SER A 136 -4.08 -35.34 5.36
N ASN A 137 -4.97 -34.92 4.46
CA ASN A 137 -6.19 -35.63 4.11
C ASN A 137 -5.99 -36.42 2.82
N TYR A 138 -6.56 -37.61 2.79
CA TYR A 138 -6.55 -38.51 1.63
C TYR A 138 -7.99 -38.92 1.31
N ASP A 139 -8.29 -39.17 0.04
CA ASP A 139 -9.58 -39.72 -0.39
C ASP A 139 -9.67 -41.25 -0.14
N GLU A 140 -10.78 -41.85 -0.56
CA GLU A 140 -11.04 -43.29 -0.40
C GLU A 140 -10.05 -44.17 -1.19
N ASP A 141 -9.44 -43.62 -2.26
CA ASP A 141 -8.45 -44.29 -3.11
C ASP A 141 -7.00 -44.11 -2.57
N GLY A 142 -6.83 -43.27 -1.55
CA GLY A 142 -5.53 -42.98 -0.93
C GLY A 142 -4.78 -41.82 -1.60
N ASP A 143 -5.44 -41.06 -2.46
CA ASP A 143 -4.86 -39.88 -3.11
C ASP A 143 -4.96 -38.65 -2.20
N PHE A 144 -3.90 -37.84 -2.19
CA PHE A 144 -3.83 -36.64 -1.37
C PHE A 144 -4.83 -35.58 -1.84
N ILE A 145 -5.63 -35.05 -0.91
CA ILE A 145 -6.61 -33.98 -1.17
C ILE A 145 -6.01 -32.63 -0.74
N ASP A 146 -5.81 -32.45 0.56
CA ASP A 146 -5.39 -31.20 1.19
C ASP A 146 -4.81 -31.46 2.59
N TYR A 147 -4.59 -30.39 3.36
CA TYR A 147 -4.18 -30.46 4.76
C TYR A 147 -5.34 -30.04 5.67
N LYS A 148 -5.52 -30.72 6.80
CA LYS A 148 -6.42 -30.27 7.87
C LYS A 148 -5.91 -28.99 8.50
N GLU A 149 -6.85 -28.13 8.89
CA GLU A 149 -6.60 -26.93 9.67
C GLU A 149 -5.97 -27.28 11.03
N SER A 150 -4.85 -26.63 11.34
CA SER A 150 -4.03 -26.90 12.53
C SER A 150 -4.33 -25.97 13.72
N TRP A 151 -5.21 -24.99 13.54
CA TRP A 151 -5.65 -24.05 14.58
C TRP A 151 -7.01 -23.40 14.20
N ASP A 152 -7.79 -22.98 15.21
CA ASP A 152 -9.09 -22.29 15.05
C ASP A 152 -8.95 -20.77 15.28
N SER A 153 -8.06 -20.39 16.21
CA SER A 153 -7.78 -18.98 16.55
C SER A 153 -6.32 -18.77 16.95
N GLY A 154 -5.80 -17.57 16.67
CA GLY A 154 -4.42 -17.20 16.88
C GLY A 154 -4.30 -15.88 17.65
N VAL A 155 -3.22 -15.71 18.40
CA VAL A 155 -2.82 -14.43 18.98
C VAL A 155 -1.41 -14.12 18.53
N PHE A 156 -1.28 -13.08 17.71
CA PHE A 156 0.00 -12.58 17.21
C PHE A 156 0.36 -11.32 17.97
N THR A 157 1.46 -11.35 18.70
CA THR A 157 1.95 -10.20 19.45
C THR A 157 3.26 -9.74 18.87
N PHE A 158 3.38 -8.43 18.63
CA PHE A 158 4.59 -7.76 18.16
C PHE A 158 4.89 -6.60 19.10
N LYS A 159 6.10 -6.55 19.65
CA LYS A 159 6.57 -5.49 20.55
C LYS A 159 7.84 -4.89 19.98
N ILE A 160 7.89 -3.56 19.92
CA ILE A 160 9.01 -2.81 19.38
C ILE A 160 9.85 -2.28 20.54
N VAL A 161 11.09 -2.75 20.63
CA VAL A 161 12.06 -2.39 21.66
C VAL A 161 13.35 -2.02 20.96
N ASN A 162 13.93 -0.83 21.21
CA ASN A 162 15.23 -0.43 20.64
C ASN A 162 15.37 -0.66 19.11
N LYS A 163 14.29 -0.44 18.33
CA LYS A 163 14.21 -0.67 16.88
C LYS A 163 14.29 -2.14 16.44
N THR A 164 14.12 -3.09 17.37
CA THR A 164 13.91 -4.51 17.06
C THR A 164 12.46 -4.89 17.32
N VAL A 165 12.01 -5.98 16.69
CA VAL A 165 10.66 -6.53 16.85
C VAL A 165 10.77 -7.83 17.63
N ASP A 166 10.36 -7.80 18.89
CA ASP A 166 10.08 -9.00 19.67
C ASP A 166 8.68 -9.50 19.32
N TYR A 167 8.48 -10.80 19.21
CA TYR A 167 7.18 -11.34 18.80
C TYR A 167 6.88 -12.69 19.42
N SER A 168 5.58 -13.02 19.44
CA SER A 168 5.09 -14.34 19.84
C SER A 168 3.84 -14.73 19.06
N ILE A 169 3.75 -16.00 18.70
CA ILE A 169 2.62 -16.57 17.96
C ILE A 169 2.03 -17.68 18.83
N LYS A 170 0.79 -17.49 19.27
CA LYS A 170 0.03 -18.50 20.03
C LYS A 170 -1.14 -18.98 19.19
N LEU A 171 -1.24 -20.28 18.95
CA LEU A 171 -2.30 -20.91 18.16
C LEU A 171 -3.15 -21.79 19.06
N THR A 172 -4.47 -21.81 18.86
CA THR A 172 -5.41 -22.60 19.65
C THR A 172 -6.25 -23.48 18.74
N LYS A 173 -6.31 -24.78 19.03
CA LYS A 173 -7.20 -25.76 18.38
C LYS A 173 -7.97 -26.49 19.48
N ASP A 174 -9.29 -26.59 19.39
CA ASP A 174 -10.12 -27.34 20.35
C ASP A 174 -9.85 -26.95 21.83
N ASN A 175 -9.70 -25.65 22.10
CA ASN A 175 -9.33 -25.06 23.40
C ASN A 175 -7.91 -25.39 23.92
N VAL A 176 -7.08 -26.07 23.14
CA VAL A 176 -5.68 -26.33 23.48
C VAL A 176 -4.79 -25.33 22.75
N SER A 177 -4.02 -24.55 23.50
CA SER A 177 -3.09 -23.57 22.94
C SER A 177 -1.66 -24.09 22.88
N ARG A 178 -0.93 -23.72 21.81
CA ARG A 178 0.51 -23.92 21.65
C ARG A 178 1.19 -22.65 21.15
N ASN A 179 2.46 -22.49 21.49
CA ASN A 179 3.30 -21.45 20.89
C ASN A 179 3.94 -22.01 19.61
N LEU A 180 3.99 -21.19 18.56
CA LEU A 180 4.69 -21.51 17.32
C LEU A 180 5.99 -20.70 17.23
N SER A 181 7.12 -21.40 17.22
CA SER A 181 8.46 -20.81 17.09
C SER A 181 8.84 -20.56 15.62
N MET A 182 7.96 -19.92 14.85
CA MET A 182 8.21 -19.59 13.45
C MET A 182 9.07 -18.31 13.35
N PRO A 183 10.15 -18.28 12.55
CA PRO A 183 10.90 -17.05 12.28
C PRO A 183 10.08 -16.05 11.46
N LEU A 184 10.15 -14.76 11.80
CA LEU A 184 9.60 -13.71 10.94
C LEU A 184 10.59 -13.36 9.81
N PRO A 185 10.12 -13.25 8.55
CA PRO A 185 10.95 -12.79 7.44
C PRO A 185 11.31 -11.30 7.60
N GLU A 186 12.44 -10.90 7.01
CA GLU A 186 12.94 -9.53 7.08
C GLU A 186 11.94 -8.47 6.59
N TYR A 187 11.17 -8.75 5.54
CA TYR A 187 10.21 -7.79 5.02
C TYR A 187 9.02 -7.54 5.97
N LEU A 188 8.60 -8.53 6.78
CA LEU A 188 7.56 -8.33 7.78
C LEU A 188 8.08 -7.47 8.93
N ILE A 189 9.31 -7.75 9.38
CA ILE A 189 10.00 -6.95 10.40
C ILE A 189 10.13 -5.50 9.92
N LYS A 190 10.57 -5.29 8.68
CA LYS A 190 10.67 -3.97 8.06
C LYS A 190 9.32 -3.26 8.01
N GLY A 191 8.27 -3.94 7.54
CA GLY A 191 6.92 -3.37 7.47
C GLY A 191 6.38 -2.94 8.84
N LEU A 192 6.61 -3.75 9.89
CA LEU A 192 6.25 -3.40 11.27
C LEU A 192 6.98 -2.16 11.79
N LEU A 193 8.29 -2.07 11.55
CA LEU A 193 9.10 -0.92 11.97
C LEU A 193 8.72 0.36 11.20
N GLU A 194 8.45 0.25 9.90
CA GLU A 194 7.97 1.36 9.07
C GLU A 194 6.60 1.85 9.53
N HIS A 195 5.65 0.94 9.76
CA HIS A 195 4.33 1.27 10.28
C HIS A 195 4.41 1.99 11.64
N TYR A 196 5.23 1.46 12.56
CA TYR A 196 5.50 2.10 13.85
C TYR A 196 6.10 3.50 13.70
N GLN A 197 7.08 3.68 12.80
CA GLN A 197 7.67 4.98 12.55
C GLN A 197 6.63 5.99 12.01
N ILE A 198 5.85 5.59 11.00
CA ILE A 198 4.86 6.46 10.37
C ILE A 198 3.80 6.86 11.39
N THR A 199 3.21 5.89 12.10
CA THR A 199 2.13 6.14 13.06
C THR A 199 2.58 6.98 14.26
N ASN A 200 3.77 6.71 14.83
CA ASN A 200 4.23 7.45 16.01
C ASN A 200 4.91 8.79 15.72
N LYS A 201 5.30 9.07 14.47
CA LYS A 201 6.01 10.31 14.11
C LYS A 201 5.24 11.18 13.14
N GLU A 202 4.79 10.61 12.03
CA GLU A 202 4.19 11.34 10.92
C GLU A 202 2.67 11.50 11.11
N LEU A 203 2.03 10.51 11.73
CA LEU A 203 0.59 10.52 12.05
C LEU A 203 0.32 10.76 13.54
N LYS A 204 1.25 11.36 14.29
CA LYS A 204 1.14 11.53 15.75
C LYS A 204 -0.13 12.26 16.23
N GLU A 205 -0.74 13.07 15.37
CA GLU A 205 -1.97 13.80 15.68
C GLU A 205 -3.23 12.95 15.43
N GLU A 206 -3.11 11.91 14.59
CA GLU A 206 -4.20 11.00 14.17
C GLU A 206 -4.13 9.64 14.88
N TRP A 207 -2.93 9.23 15.32
CA TRP A 207 -2.65 7.92 15.88
C TRP A 207 -2.07 8.02 17.29
N LYS A 208 -2.63 7.25 18.22
CA LYS A 208 -2.09 7.19 19.58
C LYS A 208 -0.73 6.48 19.59
N PRO A 209 0.26 6.97 20.34
CA PRO A 209 1.54 6.28 20.49
C PRO A 209 1.33 4.83 20.92
N TRP A 210 2.06 3.91 20.30
CA TRP A 210 2.04 2.50 20.63
C TRP A 210 3.44 1.92 20.44
N ASN A 211 3.77 0.84 21.15
CA ASN A 211 4.95 0.02 20.88
C ASN A 211 4.65 -1.48 20.94
N LYS A 212 3.38 -1.84 21.16
CA LYS A 212 2.90 -3.21 21.11
C LYS A 212 1.63 -3.30 20.27
N LEU A 213 1.64 -4.23 19.33
CA LEU A 213 0.51 -4.61 18.49
C LEU A 213 0.12 -6.05 18.83
N VAL A 214 -1.14 -6.28 19.19
CA VAL A 214 -1.72 -7.61 19.37
C VAL A 214 -2.84 -7.80 18.36
N ILE A 215 -2.80 -8.92 17.63
CA ILE A 215 -3.83 -9.32 16.69
C ILE A 215 -4.40 -10.66 17.17
N ASN A 216 -5.67 -10.66 17.57
CA ASN A 216 -6.46 -11.85 17.81
C ASN A 216 -7.03 -12.32 16.47
N SER A 217 -6.28 -13.21 15.82
CA SER A 217 -6.57 -13.75 14.50
C SER A 217 -7.67 -14.81 14.56
N LEU A 218 -8.68 -14.65 13.72
CA LEU A 218 -9.59 -15.73 13.35
C LEU A 218 -8.97 -16.52 12.19
N HIS A 219 -9.21 -17.83 12.11
CA HIS A 219 -8.65 -18.68 11.04
C HIS A 219 -9.04 -18.24 9.60
N ASN A 220 -10.09 -17.43 9.44
CA ASN A 220 -10.58 -16.98 8.13
C ASN A 220 -10.11 -15.55 7.79
N SER A 221 -10.55 -14.56 8.57
CA SER A 221 -10.18 -13.14 8.43
C SER A 221 -10.74 -12.32 9.59
N ILE A 222 -10.26 -11.08 9.74
CA ILE A 222 -10.81 -10.12 10.72
C ILE A 222 -11.87 -9.27 10.01
N PRO A 223 -13.13 -9.21 10.50
CA PRO A 223 -14.16 -8.37 9.93
C PRO A 223 -13.75 -6.89 9.94
N TYR A 224 -13.88 -6.21 8.80
CA TYR A 224 -13.45 -4.82 8.67
C TYR A 224 -14.22 -3.86 9.60
N GLU A 225 -15.52 -4.07 9.80
CA GLU A 225 -16.34 -3.16 10.62
C GLU A 225 -16.12 -3.34 12.14
N GLU A 226 -15.55 -4.47 12.56
CA GLU A 226 -15.39 -4.84 13.98
C GLU A 226 -13.92 -5.06 14.37
N TRP A 227 -12.99 -4.59 13.55
CA TRP A 227 -11.57 -4.89 13.68
C TRP A 227 -10.98 -4.49 15.04
N GLU A 228 -11.48 -3.43 15.65
CA GLU A 228 -11.05 -2.91 16.96
C GLU A 228 -11.27 -3.92 18.10
N GLN A 229 -12.15 -4.92 17.92
CA GLN A 229 -12.35 -6.00 18.90
C GLN A 229 -11.23 -7.04 18.85
N TYR A 230 -10.46 -7.08 17.76
CA TYR A 230 -9.45 -8.09 17.48
C TYR A 230 -8.03 -7.52 17.51
N VAL A 231 -7.87 -6.22 17.29
CA VAL A 231 -6.56 -5.59 17.10
C VAL A 231 -6.33 -4.51 18.14
N PHE A 232 -5.22 -4.63 18.85
CA PHE A 232 -4.89 -3.75 19.97
C PHE A 232 -3.53 -3.12 19.75
N TYR A 233 -3.53 -1.82 19.51
CA TYR A 233 -2.35 -0.97 19.57
C TYR A 233 -2.24 -0.41 20.99
N THR A 234 -1.16 -0.74 21.69
CA THR A 234 -0.93 -0.34 23.08
C THR A 234 0.48 0.18 23.28
N TYR A 235 0.63 1.05 24.29
CA TYR A 235 1.93 1.53 24.74
C TYR A 235 2.27 0.87 26.07
N GLU A 236 3.41 0.18 26.13
CA GLU A 236 3.99 -0.36 27.34
C GLU A 236 5.27 0.42 27.66
N GLU A 237 5.40 0.92 28.89
CA GLU A 237 6.67 1.51 29.33
C GLU A 237 7.78 0.45 29.26
N ILE A 238 8.93 0.84 28.68
CA ILE A 238 10.13 0.01 28.50
C ILE A 238 11.17 0.43 29.52
#